data_AF-A0A921MM14-F1
#
_entry.id   AF-A0A921MM14-F1
#
_cell.length_a   1.000
_cell.length_b   1.000
_cell.length_c   1.000
_cell.angle_alpha   90.00
_cell.angle_beta   90.00
_cell.angle_gamma   90.00
#
_symmetry.space_group_name_H-M   'P 1'
#
loop_
_entity.id
_entity.type
_entity.pdbx_description
1 polymer ?
#
loop_
_entity_poly.entity_id
_entity_poly.type
_entity_poly.pdbx_seq_one_letter_code
_entity_poly.pdbx_strand_id
1 'polypeptide(L)'
;MNLTERILTGSDCWKAGRTIVPRGIMVHSTGVAQPDPEVFLRAWNRPGVEACAHAFVHRDGVIQTLPWNWRGWHAGAPRGDGISANNTHISFEILEPAGHTYQGGTMVDYNPAKNAAYFDAVYRNAVELTAMLCARYGLNPLEAGVVVDHAEGCALGIASNHADVGHWFPRHGKSMDQFRADVAREMKGGEEEMTQEAFNQMFRAAMEAWQAEQAAQPVSAWAEDVWRAASAGGLFDGTAPRTALTREQAALVLSRLKRQGG
;
A
#
# COMPACT_ATOMS: atom_id res chain seq x y z
N MET A 1 -6.92 0.85 -4.14
CA MET A 1 -8.22 0.60 -3.46
C MET A 1 -9.29 1.43 -4.15
N ASN A 2 -10.45 0.85 -4.43
CA ASN A 2 -11.64 1.61 -4.84
C ASN A 2 -12.43 2.03 -3.58
N LEU A 3 -12.57 3.33 -3.34
CA LEU A 3 -13.32 3.87 -2.20
C LEU A 3 -14.61 4.52 -2.70
N THR A 4 -15.75 4.06 -2.19
CA THR A 4 -17.07 4.64 -2.48
C THR A 4 -17.76 5.08 -1.19
N GLU A 5 -18.75 5.96 -1.31
CA GLU A 5 -19.48 6.48 -0.15
C GLU A 5 -20.95 6.07 -0.20
N ARG A 6 -21.45 5.53 0.92
CA ARG A 6 -22.86 5.21 1.20
C ARG A 6 -23.18 5.44 2.67
N ILE A 7 -23.29 6.70 3.06
CA ILE A 7 -23.55 7.08 4.45
C ILE A 7 -24.90 6.52 4.94
N LEU A 8 -24.90 5.89 6.12
CA LEU A 8 -26.06 5.24 6.71
C LEU A 8 -26.96 6.23 7.48
N THR A 9 -27.62 7.11 6.74
CA THR A 9 -28.46 8.21 7.28
C THR A 9 -29.72 7.74 8.02
N GLY A 10 -30.13 6.49 7.84
CA GLY A 10 -31.21 5.83 8.56
C GLY A 10 -30.82 5.33 9.95
N SER A 11 -29.53 5.18 10.25
CA SER A 11 -29.02 4.74 11.54
C SER A 11 -29.15 5.82 12.62
N ASP A 12 -29.39 5.41 13.87
CA ASP A 12 -29.47 6.35 14.99
C ASP A 12 -28.09 6.94 15.35
N CYS A 13 -27.01 6.18 15.11
CA CYS A 13 -25.64 6.67 15.27
C CYS A 13 -25.34 7.89 14.38
N TRP A 14 -25.70 7.82 13.08
CA TRP A 14 -25.52 8.96 12.19
C TRP A 14 -26.38 10.15 12.62
N LYS A 15 -27.65 9.90 12.95
CA LYS A 15 -28.61 10.94 13.38
C LYS A 15 -28.20 11.64 14.68
N ALA A 16 -27.51 10.94 15.58
CA ALA A 16 -26.99 11.54 16.80
C ALA A 16 -26.00 12.68 16.52
N GLY A 17 -25.36 12.70 15.35
CA GLY A 17 -24.56 13.84 14.88
C GLY A 17 -23.33 14.15 15.73
N ARG A 18 -22.92 13.24 16.61
CA ARG A 18 -21.77 13.44 17.50
C ARG A 18 -20.48 13.27 16.71
N THR A 19 -19.50 14.12 16.97
CA THR A 19 -18.20 14.12 16.30
C THR A 19 -17.06 13.74 17.24
N ILE A 20 -15.93 13.36 16.64
CA ILE A 20 -14.66 13.07 17.29
C ILE A 20 -13.53 13.83 16.60
N VAL A 21 -12.42 14.00 17.31
CA VAL A 21 -11.11 14.28 16.70
C VAL A 21 -10.39 12.93 16.64
N PRO A 22 -10.23 12.32 15.45
CA PRO A 22 -9.56 11.02 15.33
C PRO A 22 -8.16 11.05 15.92
N ARG A 23 -7.88 10.09 16.80
CA ARG A 23 -6.59 9.82 17.45
C ARG A 23 -6.04 8.43 17.09
N GLY A 24 -6.88 7.60 16.47
CA GLY A 24 -6.52 6.25 16.09
C GLY A 24 -7.53 5.62 15.15
N ILE A 25 -7.27 4.37 14.80
CA ILE A 25 -8.05 3.52 13.91
C ILE A 25 -8.20 2.16 14.59
N MET A 26 -9.43 1.67 14.67
CA MET A 26 -9.77 0.34 15.18
C MET A 26 -10.12 -0.59 14.03
N VAL A 27 -9.36 -1.66 13.90
CA VAL A 27 -9.48 -2.67 12.86
C VAL A 27 -10.41 -3.78 13.35
N HIS A 28 -11.51 -4.00 12.65
CA HIS A 28 -12.46 -5.08 12.95
C HIS A 28 -12.54 -6.09 11.80
N SER A 29 -13.07 -7.26 12.10
CA SER A 29 -13.70 -8.13 11.10
C SER A 29 -15.08 -8.55 11.57
N THR A 30 -15.97 -8.84 10.62
CA THR A 30 -17.40 -8.94 10.91
C THR A 30 -17.80 -10.10 11.83
N GLY A 31 -16.91 -11.07 12.07
CA GLY A 31 -17.21 -12.23 12.92
C GLY A 31 -18.33 -13.12 12.35
N VAL A 32 -18.58 -13.04 11.04
CA VAL A 32 -19.62 -13.79 10.34
C VAL A 32 -19.22 -13.97 8.88
N ALA A 33 -19.47 -15.17 8.34
CA ALA A 33 -19.19 -15.56 6.96
C ALA A 33 -20.11 -14.87 5.94
N GLN A 34 -19.97 -13.55 5.80
CA GLN A 34 -20.79 -12.71 4.95
C GLN A 34 -19.91 -11.74 4.15
N PRO A 35 -19.55 -12.08 2.91
CA PRO A 35 -18.69 -11.23 2.08
C PRO A 35 -19.44 -10.12 1.34
N ASP A 36 -20.78 -10.14 1.33
CA ASP A 36 -21.59 -9.16 0.61
C ASP A 36 -21.85 -7.91 1.47
N PRO A 37 -21.29 -6.73 1.12
CA PRO A 37 -21.51 -5.51 1.86
C PRO A 37 -22.98 -5.08 1.88
N GLU A 38 -23.78 -5.41 0.86
CA GLU A 38 -25.19 -4.99 0.81
C GLU A 38 -26.02 -5.55 1.97
N VAL A 39 -25.63 -6.70 2.52
CA VAL A 39 -26.28 -7.29 3.70
C VAL A 39 -26.13 -6.36 4.90
N PHE A 40 -24.91 -5.86 5.15
CA PHE A 40 -24.64 -4.94 6.26
C PHE A 40 -25.21 -3.55 6.02
N LEU A 41 -25.08 -3.03 4.79
CA LEU A 41 -25.60 -1.70 4.43
C LEU A 41 -27.12 -1.62 4.64
N ARG A 42 -27.87 -2.68 4.31
CA ARG A 42 -29.31 -2.75 4.62
C ARG A 42 -29.58 -2.97 6.11
N ALA A 43 -28.84 -3.86 6.76
CA ALA A 43 -29.09 -4.23 8.15
C ALA A 43 -28.80 -3.08 9.14
N TRP A 44 -27.79 -2.25 8.86
CA TRP A 44 -27.32 -1.19 9.75
C TRP A 44 -27.96 0.17 9.44
N ASN A 45 -28.49 0.38 8.24
CA ASN A 45 -29.11 1.66 7.85
C ASN A 45 -30.58 1.78 8.29
N ARG A 46 -30.86 1.54 9.57
CA ARG A 46 -32.20 1.62 10.16
C ARG A 46 -32.15 2.00 11.65
N PRO A 47 -33.25 2.48 12.24
CA PRO A 47 -33.32 2.77 13.67
C PRO A 47 -33.14 1.52 14.54
N GLY A 48 -32.70 1.70 15.78
CA GLY A 48 -32.58 0.65 16.80
C GLY A 48 -31.36 -0.26 16.64
N VAL A 49 -30.43 0.06 15.73
CA VAL A 49 -29.17 -0.66 15.56
C VAL A 49 -28.10 -0.01 16.44
N GLU A 50 -27.59 -0.75 17.41
CA GLU A 50 -26.53 -0.30 18.35
C GLU A 50 -25.11 -0.57 17.84
N ALA A 51 -24.92 -0.52 16.51
CA ALA A 51 -23.64 -0.74 15.85
C ALA A 51 -23.45 0.27 14.71
N CYS A 52 -22.24 0.83 14.59
CA CYS A 52 -21.90 1.75 13.51
C CYS A 52 -20.37 1.87 13.36
N ALA A 53 -19.89 1.53 12.17
CA ALA A 53 -18.50 1.66 11.75
C ALA A 53 -18.38 2.67 10.60
N HIS A 54 -17.19 3.22 10.40
CA HIS A 54 -16.96 4.23 9.37
C HIS A 54 -16.85 3.66 7.97
N ALA A 55 -16.48 2.38 7.84
CA ALA A 55 -16.48 1.71 6.55
C ALA A 55 -16.64 0.19 6.66
N PHE A 56 -17.03 -0.41 5.53
CA PHE A 56 -16.86 -1.84 5.26
C PHE A 56 -15.76 -2.06 4.22
N VAL A 57 -14.83 -2.96 4.52
CA VAL A 57 -13.79 -3.41 3.60
C VAL A 57 -14.20 -4.74 3.00
N HIS A 58 -14.40 -4.77 1.68
CA HIS A 58 -14.76 -5.97 0.93
C HIS A 58 -13.72 -6.28 -0.14
N ARG A 59 -13.87 -7.40 -0.85
CA ARG A 59 -12.88 -7.88 -1.83
C ARG A 59 -12.53 -6.83 -2.89
N ASP A 60 -13.53 -6.12 -3.39
CA ASP A 60 -13.39 -5.22 -4.54
C ASP A 60 -13.14 -3.77 -4.15
N GLY A 61 -13.12 -3.45 -2.84
CA GLY A 61 -12.88 -2.09 -2.37
C GLY A 61 -13.37 -1.81 -0.96
N VAL A 62 -13.66 -0.54 -0.71
CA VAL A 62 -14.13 -0.02 0.57
C VAL A 62 -15.37 0.84 0.35
N ILE A 63 -16.34 0.69 1.24
CA ILE A 63 -17.56 1.51 1.27
C ILE A 63 -17.56 2.29 2.58
N GLN A 64 -17.42 3.60 2.49
CA GLN A 64 -17.56 4.50 3.64
C GLN A 64 -19.04 4.64 4.03
N THR A 65 -19.35 4.40 5.30
CA THR A 65 -20.70 4.35 5.87
C THR A 65 -20.98 5.41 6.92
N LEU A 66 -19.94 6.06 7.44
CA LEU A 66 -20.03 7.19 8.38
C LEU A 66 -18.96 8.23 8.01
N PRO A 67 -19.21 9.55 8.15
CA PRO A 67 -18.15 10.54 8.02
C PRO A 67 -16.99 10.22 8.98
N TRP A 68 -15.75 10.31 8.51
CA TRP A 68 -14.56 9.91 9.27
C TRP A 68 -14.40 10.62 10.63
N ASN A 69 -14.96 11.81 10.80
CA ASN A 69 -14.96 12.56 12.07
C ASN A 69 -16.25 12.40 12.88
N TRP A 70 -17.17 11.52 12.50
CA TRP A 70 -18.34 11.18 13.31
C TRP A 70 -17.97 10.13 14.37
N ARG A 71 -18.66 10.20 15.51
CA ARG A 71 -18.51 9.25 16.61
C ARG A 71 -19.23 7.95 16.24
N GLY A 72 -18.48 6.89 15.92
CA GLY A 72 -19.03 5.55 15.68
C GLY A 72 -19.50 4.86 16.96
N TRP A 73 -20.21 3.73 16.79
CA TRP A 73 -20.65 2.82 17.85
C TRP A 73 -20.08 1.42 17.53
N HIS A 74 -18.77 1.26 17.66
CA HIS A 74 -18.03 0.08 17.21
C HIS A 74 -17.24 -0.61 18.34
N ALA A 75 -16.80 0.15 19.35
CA ALA A 75 -15.88 -0.35 20.38
C ALA A 75 -16.56 -0.76 21.69
N GLY A 76 -17.89 -0.67 21.78
CA GLY A 76 -18.62 -0.91 23.03
C GLY A 76 -18.20 0.04 24.18
N ALA A 77 -18.42 -0.42 25.41
CA ALA A 77 -18.05 0.31 26.63
C ALA A 77 -16.57 0.06 26.99
N PRO A 78 -15.85 1.08 27.50
CA PRO A 78 -14.48 0.90 27.99
C PRO A 78 -14.50 0.09 29.30
N ARG A 79 -13.35 -0.46 29.69
CA ARG A 79 -13.20 -1.04 31.03
C ARG A 79 -12.96 0.08 32.04
N GLY A 80 -13.66 0.03 33.17
CA GLY A 80 -13.53 1.05 34.22
C GLY A 80 -14.07 2.41 33.80
N ASP A 81 -13.38 3.47 34.20
CA ASP A 81 -13.69 4.88 33.95
C ASP A 81 -12.98 5.47 32.71
N GLY A 82 -12.42 4.60 31.85
CA GLY A 82 -11.70 4.99 30.64
C GLY A 82 -12.56 5.65 29.56
N ILE A 83 -11.90 6.20 28.54
CA ILE A 83 -12.58 6.78 27.37
C ILE A 83 -12.74 5.69 26.30
N SER A 84 -13.99 5.38 25.95
CA SER A 84 -14.29 4.46 24.85
C SER A 84 -13.65 4.94 23.54
N ALA A 85 -13.10 4.00 22.77
CA ALA A 85 -12.56 4.24 21.44
C ALA A 85 -13.61 4.81 20.48
N ASN A 86 -14.91 4.63 20.75
CA ASN A 86 -15.98 5.33 20.03
C ASN A 86 -15.78 6.85 19.98
N ASN A 87 -15.13 7.45 21.00
CA ASN A 87 -14.89 8.88 21.09
C ASN A 87 -13.53 9.33 20.52
N THR A 88 -12.70 8.40 20.04
CA THR A 88 -11.31 8.70 19.66
C THR A 88 -10.84 8.00 18.38
N HIS A 89 -11.47 6.89 17.97
CA HIS A 89 -11.01 6.08 16.85
C HIS A 89 -12.00 6.10 15.69
N ILE A 90 -11.44 6.05 14.48
CA ILE A 90 -12.15 5.64 13.27
C ILE A 90 -12.19 4.12 13.24
N SER A 91 -13.25 3.51 12.73
CA SER A 91 -13.33 2.05 12.62
C SER A 91 -13.78 1.57 11.26
N PHE A 92 -13.37 0.36 10.92
CA PHE A 92 -13.88 -0.33 9.75
C PHE A 92 -14.00 -1.83 10.01
N GLU A 93 -14.93 -2.44 9.30
CA GLU A 93 -15.23 -3.87 9.36
C GLU A 93 -14.70 -4.56 8.10
N ILE A 94 -13.73 -5.45 8.26
CA ILE A 94 -13.28 -6.34 7.18
C ILE A 94 -14.28 -7.47 7.04
N LEU A 95 -14.93 -7.56 5.87
CA LEU A 95 -15.90 -8.62 5.60
C LEU A 95 -15.20 -9.97 5.48
N GLU A 96 -15.74 -10.98 6.17
CA GLU A 96 -15.19 -12.34 6.14
C GLU A 96 -15.78 -13.14 4.97
N PRO A 97 -15.02 -14.05 4.33
CA PRO A 97 -15.48 -14.82 3.18
C PRO A 97 -16.61 -15.80 3.57
N ALA A 98 -17.39 -16.24 2.58
CA ALA A 98 -18.34 -17.32 2.79
C ALA A 98 -17.63 -18.66 3.07
N GLY A 99 -18.39 -19.66 3.55
CA GLY A 99 -17.91 -21.04 3.64
C GLY A 99 -17.18 -21.41 4.93
N HIS A 100 -17.39 -20.64 6.00
CA HIS A 100 -17.05 -21.01 7.37
C HIS A 100 -18.22 -20.69 8.31
N THR A 101 -18.16 -21.12 9.55
CA THR A 101 -19.15 -20.80 10.59
C THR A 101 -18.45 -20.39 11.89
N TYR A 102 -19.24 -20.01 12.91
CA TYR A 102 -18.74 -19.81 14.26
C TYR A 102 -19.44 -20.75 15.24
N GLN A 103 -18.65 -21.37 16.12
CA GLN A 103 -19.13 -22.15 17.25
C GLN A 103 -18.42 -21.68 18.51
N GLY A 104 -19.18 -21.13 19.47
CA GLY A 104 -18.61 -20.58 20.72
C GLY A 104 -17.54 -19.51 20.49
N GLY A 105 -17.69 -18.67 19.46
CA GLY A 105 -16.71 -17.63 19.10
C GLY A 105 -15.49 -18.13 18.33
N THR A 106 -15.41 -19.43 18.04
CA THR A 106 -14.32 -20.01 17.23
C THR A 106 -14.75 -20.12 15.77
N MET A 107 -13.90 -19.65 14.84
CA MET A 107 -14.09 -19.82 13.40
C MET A 107 -13.83 -21.29 12.99
N VAL A 108 -14.87 -21.97 12.50
CA VAL A 108 -14.89 -23.40 12.14
C VAL A 108 -15.03 -23.58 10.62
N ASP A 109 -14.43 -24.64 10.06
CA ASP A 109 -14.42 -24.99 8.62
C ASP A 109 -13.71 -24.00 7.69
N TYR A 110 -13.04 -22.99 8.25
CA TYR A 110 -12.23 -22.06 7.49
C TYR A 110 -10.96 -22.72 6.93
N ASN A 111 -10.82 -22.71 5.60
CA ASN A 111 -9.61 -23.16 4.90
C ASN A 111 -8.79 -21.94 4.42
N PRO A 112 -7.57 -21.72 4.97
CA PRO A 112 -6.75 -20.58 4.57
C PRO A 112 -6.30 -20.64 3.11
N ALA A 113 -5.87 -21.80 2.62
CA ALA A 113 -5.39 -21.95 1.24
C ALA A 113 -6.48 -21.64 0.20
N LYS A 114 -7.72 -22.09 0.45
CA LYS A 114 -8.87 -21.79 -0.42
C LYS A 114 -9.24 -20.29 -0.42
N ASN A 115 -9.04 -19.62 0.72
CA ASN A 115 -9.44 -18.23 0.91
C ASN A 115 -8.28 -17.22 0.77
N ALA A 116 -7.07 -17.67 0.43
CA ALA A 116 -5.87 -16.81 0.36
C ALA A 116 -6.10 -15.58 -0.52
N ALA A 117 -6.56 -15.77 -1.75
CA ALA A 117 -6.81 -14.66 -2.68
C ALA A 117 -7.89 -13.68 -2.21
N TYR A 118 -8.89 -14.15 -1.44
CA TYR A 118 -9.89 -13.26 -0.84
C TYR A 118 -9.26 -12.47 0.30
N PHE A 119 -8.54 -13.14 1.19
CA PHE A 119 -7.86 -12.52 2.32
C PHE A 119 -6.85 -11.47 1.84
N ASP A 120 -6.02 -11.79 0.86
CA ASP A 120 -5.03 -10.85 0.30
C ASP A 120 -5.69 -9.58 -0.22
N ALA A 121 -6.85 -9.70 -0.88
CA ALA A 121 -7.59 -8.56 -1.41
C ALA A 121 -8.13 -7.67 -0.30
N VAL A 122 -8.81 -8.24 0.70
CA VAL A 122 -9.39 -7.45 1.80
C VAL A 122 -8.32 -6.89 2.74
N TYR A 123 -7.24 -7.64 2.98
CA TYR A 123 -6.10 -7.20 3.78
C TYR A 123 -5.42 -6.00 3.11
N ARG A 124 -5.14 -6.08 1.80
CA ARG A 124 -4.58 -4.95 1.04
C ARG A 124 -5.50 -3.73 1.10
N ASN A 125 -6.81 -3.90 0.88
CA ASN A 125 -7.77 -2.79 0.96
C ASN A 125 -7.80 -2.17 2.37
N ALA A 126 -7.70 -2.98 3.43
CA ALA A 126 -7.62 -2.50 4.82
C ALA A 126 -6.32 -1.73 5.09
N VAL A 127 -5.18 -2.21 4.58
CA VAL A 127 -3.88 -1.52 4.68
C VAL A 127 -3.94 -0.16 3.98
N GLU A 128 -4.39 -0.13 2.72
CA GLU A 128 -4.51 1.11 1.93
C GLU A 128 -5.49 2.11 2.56
N LEU A 129 -6.63 1.63 3.08
CA LEU A 129 -7.58 2.46 3.82
C LEU A 129 -6.92 3.07 5.07
N THR A 130 -6.24 2.25 5.86
CA THR A 130 -5.60 2.68 7.10
C THR A 130 -4.49 3.68 6.81
N ALA A 131 -3.68 3.45 5.78
CA ALA A 131 -2.63 4.38 5.34
C ALA A 131 -3.20 5.74 4.92
N MET A 132 -4.28 5.74 4.13
CA MET A 132 -4.99 6.97 3.72
C MET A 132 -5.52 7.74 4.93
N LEU A 133 -6.13 7.04 5.90
CA LEU A 133 -6.65 7.66 7.12
C LEU A 133 -5.53 8.19 8.02
N CYS A 134 -4.44 7.45 8.18
CA CYS A 134 -3.27 7.90 8.92
C CYS A 134 -2.67 9.16 8.30
N ALA A 135 -2.50 9.20 6.97
CA ALA A 135 -2.01 10.39 6.28
C ALA A 135 -2.96 11.59 6.45
N ARG A 136 -4.28 11.36 6.32
CA ARG A 136 -5.30 12.42 6.45
C ARG A 136 -5.33 13.07 7.83
N TYR A 137 -5.14 12.28 8.88
CA TYR A 137 -5.25 12.74 10.27
C TYR A 137 -3.91 12.92 10.97
N GLY A 138 -2.78 12.75 10.25
CA GLY A 138 -1.44 12.89 10.83
C GLY A 138 -1.12 11.83 11.88
N LEU A 139 -1.66 10.62 11.74
CA LEU A 139 -1.48 9.52 12.69
C LEU A 139 -0.27 8.68 12.30
N ASN A 140 0.56 8.32 13.28
CA ASN A 140 1.65 7.38 13.08
C ASN A 140 1.16 5.93 13.32
N PRO A 141 1.07 5.07 12.29
CA PRO A 141 0.54 3.72 12.46
C PRO A 141 1.38 2.82 13.38
N LEU A 142 2.65 3.17 13.62
CA LEU A 142 3.56 2.43 14.51
C LEU A 142 3.49 2.91 15.97
N GLU A 143 2.80 4.02 16.24
CA GLU A 143 2.63 4.53 17.59
C GLU A 143 1.60 3.70 18.37
N ALA A 144 1.93 3.40 19.62
CA ALA A 144 1.10 2.55 20.46
C ALA A 144 -0.31 3.14 20.64
N GLY A 145 -1.33 2.31 20.43
CA GLY A 145 -2.73 2.72 20.56
C GLY A 145 -3.29 3.50 19.36
N VAL A 146 -2.50 3.75 18.31
CA VAL A 146 -2.99 4.47 17.12
C VAL A 146 -3.69 3.53 16.14
N VAL A 147 -3.12 2.36 15.84
CA VAL A 147 -3.80 1.34 15.02
C VAL A 147 -3.88 0.07 15.85
N VAL A 148 -5.10 -0.28 16.25
CA VAL A 148 -5.38 -1.41 17.16
C VAL A 148 -6.50 -2.27 16.61
N ASP A 149 -6.50 -3.55 16.93
CA ASP A 149 -7.71 -4.37 16.79
C ASP A 149 -8.60 -4.24 18.04
N HIS A 150 -9.74 -4.93 18.06
CA HIS A 150 -10.68 -4.83 19.17
C HIS A 150 -10.09 -5.44 20.47
N ALA A 151 -9.31 -6.52 20.34
CA ALA A 151 -8.67 -7.18 21.47
C ALA A 151 -7.58 -6.29 22.11
N GLU A 152 -6.72 -5.68 21.30
CA GLU A 152 -5.73 -4.68 21.73
C GLU A 152 -6.43 -3.46 22.36
N GLY A 153 -7.53 -2.99 21.78
CA GLY A 153 -8.35 -1.92 22.36
C GLY A 153 -8.92 -2.29 23.74
N CYS A 154 -9.36 -3.54 23.93
CA CYS A 154 -9.79 -4.04 25.24
C CYS A 154 -8.63 -4.07 26.24
N ALA A 155 -7.44 -4.52 25.81
CA ALA A 155 -6.25 -4.56 26.65
C ALA A 155 -5.80 -3.15 27.09
N LEU A 156 -6.02 -2.14 26.23
CA LEU A 156 -5.82 -0.72 26.54
C LEU A 156 -6.94 -0.10 27.40
N GLY A 157 -8.02 -0.84 27.68
CA GLY A 157 -9.17 -0.37 28.46
C GLY A 157 -10.13 0.54 27.70
N ILE A 158 -9.98 0.68 26.38
CA ILE A 158 -10.78 1.60 25.54
C ILE A 158 -11.92 0.90 24.80
N ALA A 159 -12.04 -0.43 24.89
CA ALA A 159 -13.06 -1.20 24.18
C ALA A 159 -13.58 -2.41 24.99
N SER A 160 -14.70 -2.97 24.54
CA SER A 160 -15.20 -4.27 24.96
C SER A 160 -14.31 -5.42 24.47
N ASN A 161 -14.43 -6.60 25.07
CA ASN A 161 -13.55 -7.73 24.76
C ASN A 161 -14.06 -8.56 23.58
N HIS A 162 -13.59 -8.27 22.38
CA HIS A 162 -13.84 -9.07 21.18
C HIS A 162 -12.51 -9.55 20.57
N ALA A 163 -12.55 -10.68 19.85
CA ALA A 163 -11.36 -11.38 19.38
C ALA A 163 -10.88 -10.93 17.98
N ASP A 164 -11.66 -10.11 17.28
CA ASP A 164 -11.32 -9.59 15.96
C ASP A 164 -10.12 -8.63 16.04
N VAL A 165 -9.14 -8.71 15.14
CA VAL A 165 -8.99 -9.65 13.99
C VAL A 165 -8.10 -10.86 14.30
N GLY A 166 -7.68 -11.00 15.56
CA GLY A 166 -6.74 -12.02 16.04
C GLY A 166 -7.18 -13.46 15.85
N HIS A 167 -8.48 -13.74 15.69
CA HIS A 167 -8.97 -15.08 15.33
C HIS A 167 -8.73 -15.46 13.85
N TRP A 168 -8.50 -14.47 12.99
CA TRP A 168 -8.45 -14.64 11.54
C TRP A 168 -7.07 -14.39 10.93
N PHE A 169 -6.44 -13.24 11.21
CA PHE A 169 -5.16 -12.85 10.61
C PHE A 169 -4.04 -13.91 10.75
N PRO A 170 -3.85 -14.56 11.92
CA PRO A 170 -2.81 -15.58 12.09
C PRO A 170 -2.95 -16.78 11.16
N ARG A 171 -4.16 -17.07 10.66
CA ARG A 171 -4.39 -18.16 9.70
C ARG A 171 -3.73 -17.93 8.34
N HIS A 172 -3.35 -16.68 8.06
CA HIS A 172 -2.61 -16.25 6.86
C HIS A 172 -1.20 -15.76 7.19
N GLY A 173 -0.68 -16.08 8.39
CA GLY A 173 0.65 -15.63 8.82
C GLY A 173 0.75 -14.12 9.03
N LYS A 174 -0.38 -13.44 9.26
CA LYS A 174 -0.43 -12.00 9.57
C LYS A 174 -0.69 -11.77 11.05
N SER A 175 -0.25 -10.62 11.54
CA SER A 175 -0.50 -10.10 12.88
C SER A 175 -0.84 -8.61 12.79
N MET A 176 -1.32 -8.02 13.88
CA MET A 176 -1.51 -6.56 13.96
C MET A 176 -0.19 -5.79 13.86
N ASP A 177 0.93 -6.34 14.35
CA ASP A 177 2.26 -5.74 14.12
C ASP A 177 2.64 -5.73 12.64
N GLN A 178 2.39 -6.83 11.93
CA GLN A 178 2.62 -6.89 10.49
C GLN A 178 1.69 -5.93 9.74
N PHE A 179 0.44 -5.80 10.17
CA PHE A 179 -0.52 -4.85 9.61
C PHE A 179 -0.03 -3.41 9.76
N ARG A 180 0.39 -3.01 10.97
CA ARG A 180 0.98 -1.67 11.23
C ARG A 180 2.22 -1.41 10.38
N ALA A 181 3.10 -2.40 10.23
CA ALA A 181 4.28 -2.30 9.38
C ALA A 181 3.93 -2.17 7.88
N ASP A 182 2.93 -2.93 7.42
CA ASP A 182 2.44 -2.86 6.04
C ASP A 182 1.78 -1.50 5.75
N VAL A 183 1.01 -0.95 6.70
CA VAL A 183 0.45 0.42 6.64
C VAL A 183 1.56 1.47 6.59
N ALA A 184 2.58 1.36 7.43
CA ALA A 184 3.72 2.27 7.42
C ALA A 184 4.49 2.23 6.09
N ARG A 185 4.61 1.05 5.47
CA ARG A 185 5.21 0.88 4.14
C ARG A 185 4.34 1.50 3.04
N GLU A 186 3.04 1.28 3.10
CA GLU A 186 2.08 1.88 2.17
C GLU A 186 2.11 3.41 2.24
N MET A 187 2.16 3.99 3.44
CA MET A 187 2.28 5.45 3.64
C MET A 187 3.56 6.06 3.06
N LYS A 188 4.62 5.26 2.88
CA LYS A 188 5.88 5.69 2.23
C LYS A 188 5.81 5.63 0.70
N GLY A 189 4.67 5.26 0.12
CA GLY A 189 4.43 5.32 -1.33
C GLY A 189 4.67 4.01 -2.08
N GLY A 190 4.77 2.88 -1.38
CA GLY A 190 4.93 1.58 -2.05
C GLY A 190 6.16 1.49 -2.97
N GLU A 191 7.15 2.37 -2.78
CA GLU A 191 8.46 2.19 -3.36
C GLU A 191 9.03 0.92 -2.72
N GLU A 192 9.07 -0.18 -3.50
CA GLU A 192 10.16 -1.13 -3.31
C GLU A 192 11.41 -0.27 -3.26
N GLU A 193 12.11 -0.24 -2.12
CA GLU A 193 13.40 0.43 -2.01
C GLU A 193 14.27 -0.15 -3.14
N MET A 194 14.37 0.59 -4.25
CA MET A 194 15.22 0.21 -5.35
C MET A 194 16.62 0.31 -4.77
N THR A 195 17.23 -0.85 -4.51
CA THR A 195 18.56 -0.89 -3.94
C THR A 195 19.49 -0.12 -4.87
N GLN A 196 20.51 0.52 -4.31
CA GLN A 196 21.53 1.20 -5.11
C GLN A 196 22.13 0.23 -6.15
N GLU A 197 22.18 -1.06 -5.85
CA GLU A 197 22.61 -2.11 -6.77
C GLU A 197 21.64 -2.30 -7.94
N ALA A 198 20.33 -2.38 -7.69
CA ALA A 198 19.31 -2.47 -8.73
C ALA A 198 19.30 -1.22 -9.62
N PHE A 199 19.41 -0.03 -9.03
CA PHE A 199 19.56 1.21 -9.77
C PHE A 199 20.83 1.20 -10.64
N ASN A 200 21.97 0.79 -10.08
CA ASN A 200 23.23 0.73 -10.80
C ASN A 200 23.17 -0.28 -11.96
N GLN A 201 22.49 -1.42 -11.80
CA GLN A 201 22.29 -2.39 -12.88
C GLN A 201 21.43 -1.79 -14.00
N MET A 202 20.30 -1.16 -13.64
CA MET A 202 19.41 -0.55 -14.63
C MET A 202 20.09 0.60 -15.37
N PHE A 203 20.84 1.44 -14.64
CA PHE A 203 21.62 2.53 -15.22
C PHE A 203 22.71 2.03 -16.17
N ARG A 204 23.43 0.95 -15.81
CA ARG A 204 24.43 0.33 -16.69
C ARG A 204 23.78 -0.22 -17.95
N ALA A 205 22.68 -0.96 -17.83
CA ALA A 205 21.96 -1.50 -18.97
C ALA A 205 21.46 -0.39 -19.92
N ALA A 206 20.92 0.70 -19.37
CA ALA A 206 20.48 1.85 -20.16
C ALA A 206 21.65 2.54 -20.87
N MET A 207 22.78 2.73 -20.17
CA MET A 207 24.00 3.31 -20.75
C MET A 207 24.59 2.44 -21.86
N GLU A 208 24.64 1.12 -21.68
CA GLU A 208 25.11 0.16 -22.69
C GLU A 208 24.22 0.19 -23.93
N ALA A 209 22.90 0.21 -23.74
CA ALA A 209 21.94 0.31 -24.84
C ALA A 209 22.10 1.62 -25.62
N TRP A 210 22.21 2.75 -24.92
CA TRP A 210 22.42 4.05 -25.55
C TRP A 210 23.76 4.13 -26.29
N GLN A 211 24.84 3.58 -25.72
CA GLN A 211 26.14 3.52 -26.39
C GLN A 211 26.09 2.66 -27.66
N ALA A 212 25.43 1.50 -27.62
CA ALA A 212 25.24 0.64 -28.79
C ALA A 212 24.44 1.36 -29.89
N GLU A 213 23.40 2.10 -29.51
CA GLU A 213 22.64 2.93 -30.44
C GLU A 213 23.52 3.99 -31.10
N GLN A 214 24.29 4.77 -30.34
CA GLN A 214 25.22 5.77 -30.88
C GLN A 214 26.29 5.16 -31.79
N ALA A 215 26.84 3.99 -31.42
CA ALA A 215 27.83 3.29 -32.22
C ALA A 215 27.30 2.88 -33.60
N ALA A 216 26.01 2.53 -33.68
CA ALA A 216 25.35 2.13 -34.91
C ALA A 216 24.90 3.32 -35.78
N GLN A 217 24.90 4.54 -35.25
CA GLN A 217 24.49 5.71 -36.03
C GLN A 217 25.53 6.01 -37.13
N PRO A 218 25.06 6.41 -38.33
CA PRO A 218 25.96 6.81 -39.41
C PRO A 218 26.73 8.07 -39.03
N VAL A 219 27.86 8.30 -39.68
CA VAL A 219 28.62 9.55 -39.57
C VAL A 219 27.69 10.74 -39.85
N SER A 220 27.77 11.79 -39.05
CA SER A 220 27.00 13.02 -39.29
C SER A 220 27.41 13.64 -40.63
N ALA A 221 26.44 14.14 -41.40
CA ALA A 221 26.70 14.69 -42.74
C ALA A 221 27.79 15.78 -42.76
N TRP A 222 27.85 16.63 -41.73
CA TRP A 222 28.87 17.68 -41.62
C TRP A 222 30.30 17.15 -41.43
N ALA A 223 30.47 15.90 -40.97
CA ALA A 223 31.75 15.28 -40.67
C ALA A 223 32.17 14.23 -41.70
N GLU A 224 31.35 13.96 -42.72
CA GLU A 224 31.51 12.79 -43.59
C GLU A 224 32.86 12.76 -44.32
N ASP A 225 33.24 13.87 -44.96
CA ASP A 225 34.50 13.97 -45.71
C ASP A 225 35.73 13.83 -44.81
N VAL A 226 35.69 14.51 -43.65
CA VAL A 226 36.80 14.49 -42.68
C VAL A 226 36.93 13.11 -42.03
N TRP A 227 35.81 12.47 -41.70
CA TRP A 227 35.79 11.10 -41.15
C TRP A 227 36.32 10.08 -42.16
N ARG A 228 35.93 10.19 -43.43
CA ARG A 228 36.39 9.31 -44.51
C ARG A 228 37.90 9.45 -44.70
N ALA A 229 38.42 10.68 -44.77
CA ALA A 229 39.85 10.93 -44.89
C ALA A 229 40.62 10.41 -43.67
N ALA A 230 40.13 10.66 -42.45
CA ALA A 230 40.76 10.21 -41.23
C ALA A 230 40.78 8.67 -41.10
N SER A 231 39.71 7.99 -41.50
CA SER A 231 39.63 6.53 -41.50
C SER A 231 40.54 5.92 -42.56
N ALA A 232 40.55 6.45 -43.79
CA ALA A 232 41.44 6.00 -44.86
C ALA A 232 42.93 6.23 -44.54
N GLY A 233 43.24 7.32 -43.83
CA GLY A 233 44.57 7.61 -43.32
C GLY A 233 44.97 6.78 -42.09
N GLY A 234 44.12 5.85 -41.64
CA GLY A 234 44.38 4.98 -40.50
C GLY A 234 44.35 5.69 -39.14
N LEU A 235 43.85 6.92 -39.08
CA LEU A 235 43.72 7.68 -37.84
C LEU A 235 42.64 7.08 -36.93
N PHE A 236 41.49 6.76 -37.52
CA PHE A 236 40.40 5.99 -36.91
C PHE A 236 40.22 4.64 -37.63
N ASP A 237 39.56 3.69 -36.98
CA ASP A 237 39.29 2.36 -37.54
C ASP A 237 38.02 2.28 -38.40
N GLY A 238 37.30 3.40 -38.54
CA GLY A 238 36.08 3.51 -39.34
C GLY A 238 34.82 3.05 -38.62
N THR A 239 34.88 2.72 -37.32
CA THR A 239 33.74 2.23 -36.53
C THR A 239 33.26 3.27 -35.50
N ALA A 240 32.01 3.11 -35.04
CA ALA A 240 31.43 3.84 -33.91
C ALA A 240 31.60 5.39 -33.93
N PRO A 241 31.26 6.08 -35.04
CA PRO A 241 31.61 7.48 -35.28
C PRO A 241 30.96 8.48 -34.31
N ARG A 242 29.96 8.06 -33.54
CA ARG A 242 29.25 8.92 -32.57
C ARG A 242 29.44 8.48 -31.12
N THR A 243 30.33 7.54 -30.85
CA THR A 243 30.64 7.14 -29.46
C THR A 243 31.63 8.10 -28.81
N ALA A 244 31.64 8.13 -27.48
CA ALA A 244 32.60 8.91 -26.72
C ALA A 244 34.03 8.34 -26.89
N LEU A 245 34.99 9.22 -27.17
CA LEU A 245 36.39 8.85 -27.31
C LEU A 245 37.02 8.58 -25.93
N THR A 246 37.52 7.37 -25.70
CA THR A 246 38.27 7.06 -24.48
C THR A 246 39.65 7.72 -24.48
N ARG A 247 40.26 7.87 -23.31
CA ARG A 247 41.64 8.40 -23.20
C ARG A 247 42.66 7.52 -23.92
N GLU A 248 42.44 6.21 -23.95
CA GLU A 248 43.29 5.25 -24.66
C GLU A 248 43.17 5.41 -26.17
N GLN A 249 41.95 5.51 -26.69
CA GLN A 249 41.71 5.81 -28.10
C GLN A 249 42.30 7.18 -28.49
N ALA A 250 42.15 8.19 -27.65
CA ALA A 250 42.77 9.50 -27.88
C ALA A 250 44.30 9.43 -27.92
N ALA A 251 44.93 8.69 -27.01
CA ALA A 251 46.39 8.50 -27.03
C ALA A 251 46.86 7.81 -28.32
N LEU A 252 46.11 6.82 -28.81
CA LEU A 252 46.40 6.15 -30.08
C LEU A 252 46.28 7.11 -31.28
N VAL A 253 45.19 7.88 -31.35
CA VAL A 253 44.97 8.91 -32.38
C VAL A 253 46.10 9.94 -32.37
N LEU A 254 46.48 10.47 -31.20
CA LEU A 254 47.59 11.42 -31.06
C LEU A 254 48.94 10.82 -31.47
N SER A 255 49.19 9.55 -31.14
CA SER A 255 50.41 8.85 -31.58
C SER A 255 50.46 8.69 -33.10
N ARG A 256 49.33 8.42 -33.76
CA ARG A 256 49.24 8.28 -35.22
C ARG A 256 49.47 9.63 -35.92
N LEU A 257 48.88 10.70 -35.40
CA LEU A 257 49.11 12.07 -35.91
C LEU A 257 50.58 12.47 -35.87
N LYS A 258 51.29 12.19 -34.78
CA LYS A 258 52.73 12.49 -34.67
C LYS A 258 53.59 11.76 -35.70
N ARG A 259 53.20 10.55 -36.12
CA ARG A 259 53.95 9.76 -37.11
C ARG A 259 53.69 10.17 -38.56
N GLN A 260 52.60 10.88 -38.83
CA GLN A 260 52.27 11.37 -40.17
C GLN A 260 52.87 12.75 -40.48
N GLY A 261 53.38 13.46 -39.47
CA GLY A 261 53.94 14.80 -39.59
C GLY A 261 55.47 14.90 -39.48
N GLY A 262 56.19 13.77 -39.48
CA GLY A 262 57.65 13.70 -39.52
C GLY A 262 58.10 12.85 -40.70
#